data_AF-A0A7S2ER78-F1
#
_entry.id   AF-A0A7S2ER78-F1
#
_cell.length_a   1.000
_cell.length_b   1.000
_cell.length_c   1.000
_cell.angle_alpha   90.00
_cell.angle_beta   90.00
_cell.angle_gamma   90.00
#
_symmetry.space_group_name_H-M   'P 1'
#
loop_
_entity.id
_entity.type
_entity.pdbx_description
1 polymer ?
#
loop_
_entity_poly.entity_id
_entity_poly.type
_entity_poly.pdbx_seq_one_letter_code
_entity_poly.pdbx_strand_id
1 'polypeptide(L)'
;SEEASRTMDVLDVFRGKTRWQRHWWKERDNEKTRFTHEENGIDVDKSIDGKDITNHRRRADLEEPMTFKGKSLGIRSDKKQHWEKSDLRSLQAIDIVIPIKDEVSLPLNFYEIVSTFEGGNGSYGAFFDITAKELENNDTSLRIDSIDIHTSKEKPCLVAVYVSKEKASHFGHETNPDAWSLITNTTVQCEGYFKRTHVPLESLGRNLTDGNYDERLMIKPGQTMSFYVMMNDPLLRYTITKNFGEVYSSTDHLLLYEGTGVGDWWGGEK
;
A
#
# COMPACT_ATOMS: atom_id res chain seq x y z
N SER A 1 46.68 29.07 27.41
CA SER A 1 46.21 27.73 27.03
C SER A 1 44.72 27.82 26.79
N GLU A 2 44.25 27.81 25.53
CA GLU A 2 43.99 26.58 24.74
C GLU A 2 43.07 25.64 25.51
N GLU A 3 41.97 25.09 25.01
CA GLU A 3 41.20 25.09 23.76
C GLU A 3 39.86 24.44 24.20
N ALA A 4 38.71 25.05 23.93
CA ALA A 4 37.74 24.62 22.91
C ALA A 4 36.83 23.41 23.23
N SER A 5 35.61 23.51 22.69
CA SER A 5 34.50 22.53 22.59
C SER A 5 33.50 22.53 23.75
N ARG A 6 32.39 23.30 23.77
CA ARG A 6 31.19 23.32 22.88
C ARG A 6 30.53 21.95 22.65
N THR A 7 29.44 21.71 23.37
CA THR A 7 28.24 21.04 22.83
C THR A 7 27.00 21.72 23.41
N MET A 8 26.08 22.08 22.50
CA MET A 8 24.80 22.72 22.77
C MET A 8 23.79 21.68 23.27
N ASP A 9 23.12 21.97 24.38
CA ASP A 9 21.86 21.34 24.74
C ASP A 9 20.79 21.74 23.73
N VAL A 10 20.26 20.75 22.99
CA VAL A 10 19.00 20.85 22.24
C VAL A 10 18.02 19.90 22.91
N LEU A 11 17.42 20.39 23.99
CA LEU A 11 16.22 19.81 24.61
C LEU A 11 15.14 20.89 24.54
N ASP A 12 14.34 20.90 23.47
CA ASP A 12 12.97 21.42 23.45
C ASP A 12 12.38 21.39 22.03
N VAL A 13 11.87 20.25 21.55
CA VAL A 13 10.73 20.17 20.62
C VAL A 13 10.00 18.85 20.85
N PHE A 14 8.66 18.88 20.83
CA PHE A 14 7.69 17.81 21.15
C PHE A 14 7.11 17.77 22.57
N ARG A 15 6.51 18.89 22.98
CA ARG A 15 5.28 18.87 23.79
C ARG A 15 4.08 19.30 22.96
N GLY A 16 3.71 18.46 21.99
CA GLY A 16 2.40 18.53 21.34
C GLY A 16 1.42 17.61 22.07
N LYS A 17 0.65 18.17 23.02
CA LYS A 17 -0.47 17.47 23.66
C LYS A 17 -1.62 17.36 22.65
N THR A 18 -1.75 16.23 21.95
CA THR A 18 -3.00 15.87 21.27
C THR A 18 -3.90 15.12 22.24
N ARG A 19 -5.01 15.77 22.57
CA ARG A 19 -6.05 15.33 23.49
C ARG A 19 -7.02 14.42 22.72
N TRP A 20 -6.74 13.13 22.66
CA TRP A 20 -7.69 12.17 22.13
C TRP A 20 -8.76 11.85 23.18
N GLN A 21 -10.01 12.11 22.81
CA GLN A 21 -11.18 11.83 23.62
C GLN A 21 -11.37 10.31 23.71
N ARG A 22 -11.33 9.77 24.94
CA ARG A 22 -11.88 8.46 25.27
C ARG A 22 -13.40 8.55 25.21
N HIS A 23 -14.03 7.96 24.20
CA HIS A 23 -15.47 7.70 24.21
C HIS A 23 -15.76 6.19 24.09
N TRP A 24 -16.12 5.62 25.24
CA TRP A 24 -17.06 4.52 25.50
C TRP A 24 -17.35 3.48 24.41
N TRP A 25 -17.00 2.22 24.69
CA TRP A 25 -17.85 1.08 24.30
C TRP A 25 -18.35 0.40 25.58
N LYS A 26 -19.67 0.40 25.77
CA LYS A 26 -20.33 -0.37 26.83
C LYS A 26 -20.38 -1.84 26.40
N GLU A 27 -19.85 -2.70 27.25
CA GLU A 27 -20.16 -4.13 27.30
C GLU A 27 -21.67 -4.34 27.22
N ARG A 28 -22.07 -5.26 26.34
CA ARG A 28 -23.43 -5.81 26.33
C ARG A 28 -23.32 -7.29 26.68
N ASP A 29 -22.99 -7.54 27.95
CA ASP A 29 -23.45 -8.75 28.61
C ASP A 29 -24.93 -8.53 28.95
N ASN A 30 -25.81 -9.41 28.44
CA ASN A 30 -26.89 -9.87 29.29
C ASN A 30 -27.51 -11.18 28.80
N GLU A 31 -27.75 -11.98 29.82
CA GLU A 31 -28.12 -13.37 29.84
C GLU A 31 -29.54 -13.65 29.36
N LYS A 32 -29.73 -14.94 29.09
CA LYS A 32 -31.01 -15.67 29.00
C LYS A 32 -32.02 -15.22 30.05
N THR A 33 -33.25 -14.93 29.61
CA THR A 33 -34.47 -15.22 30.39
C THR A 33 -35.62 -15.59 29.45
N ARG A 34 -36.51 -16.43 29.96
CA ARG A 34 -37.45 -17.32 29.28
C ARG A 34 -38.88 -16.88 29.67
N PHE A 35 -39.83 -16.92 28.72
CA PHE A 35 -41.31 -16.78 28.86
C PHE A 35 -41.80 -15.41 29.36
N THR A 36 -42.91 -14.81 28.91
CA THR A 36 -44.22 -15.33 28.48
C THR A 36 -44.85 -14.55 27.32
N HIS A 37 -45.71 -15.24 26.56
CA HIS A 37 -46.73 -14.70 25.67
C HIS A 37 -47.66 -13.75 26.42
N GLU A 38 -47.95 -12.57 25.85
CA GLU A 38 -49.20 -11.87 26.09
C GLU A 38 -49.59 -11.12 24.80
N GLU A 39 -50.72 -11.55 24.26
CA GLU A 39 -51.46 -10.90 23.18
C GLU A 39 -52.05 -9.60 23.72
N ASN A 40 -52.01 -8.53 22.92
CA ASN A 40 -53.09 -7.53 22.87
C ASN A 40 -52.94 -6.74 21.57
N GLY A 41 -53.94 -6.92 20.70
CA GLY A 41 -54.08 -6.16 19.46
C GLY A 41 -54.59 -4.75 19.71
N ILE A 42 -54.20 -3.84 18.83
CA ILE A 42 -55.03 -2.72 18.40
C ILE A 42 -54.88 -2.61 16.89
N ASP A 43 -56.03 -2.52 16.25
CA ASP A 43 -56.27 -2.53 14.83
C ASP A 43 -56.65 -1.10 14.37
N VAL A 44 -56.39 -0.81 13.09
CA VAL A 44 -56.97 0.24 12.22
C VAL A 44 -56.66 1.72 12.54
N ASP A 45 -56.00 2.45 11.64
CA ASP A 45 -56.72 3.21 10.59
C ASP A 45 -55.80 3.83 9.51
N LYS A 46 -56.47 4.15 8.40
CA LYS A 46 -56.07 4.29 7.01
C LYS A 46 -55.56 5.68 6.62
N SER A 47 -55.12 5.72 5.36
CA SER A 47 -55.25 6.83 4.39
C SER A 47 -54.08 7.85 4.39
N ILE A 48 -53.67 8.47 3.29
CA ILE A 48 -53.97 8.48 1.84
C ILE A 48 -52.85 9.35 1.21
N ASP A 49 -52.73 9.33 -0.13
CA ASP A 49 -51.91 10.20 -1.02
C ASP A 49 -50.43 9.79 -1.20
N GLY A 50 -49.96 9.34 -2.37
CA GLY A 50 -50.43 9.60 -3.73
C GLY A 50 -49.77 10.87 -4.28
N LYS A 51 -48.59 10.73 -4.90
CA LYS A 51 -48.10 11.69 -5.91
C LYS A 51 -47.00 11.08 -6.79
N ASP A 52 -47.42 10.82 -8.03
CA ASP A 52 -46.61 10.76 -9.25
C ASP A 52 -45.62 11.91 -9.32
N ILE A 53 -44.37 11.61 -9.69
CA ILE A 53 -43.49 12.58 -10.34
C ILE A 53 -42.85 11.92 -11.56
N THR A 54 -43.26 12.45 -12.70
CA THR A 54 -42.88 12.13 -14.07
C THR A 54 -41.44 12.52 -14.42
N ASN A 55 -40.78 11.61 -15.16
CA ASN A 55 -39.96 11.84 -16.36
C ASN A 55 -39.12 13.13 -16.49
N HIS A 56 -37.80 12.97 -16.36
CA HIS A 56 -36.84 13.81 -17.07
C HIS A 56 -35.94 12.97 -17.99
N ARG A 57 -36.31 13.00 -19.28
CA ARG A 57 -35.43 12.69 -20.42
C ARG A 57 -34.30 13.71 -20.46
N ARG A 58 -33.04 13.29 -20.31
CA ARG A 58 -31.89 14.05 -20.82
C ARG A 58 -31.45 13.43 -22.14
N ARG A 59 -31.45 14.28 -23.18
CA ARG A 59 -30.96 14.04 -24.54
C ARG A 59 -29.45 13.81 -24.50
N ALA A 60 -29.02 12.82 -25.27
CA ALA A 60 -27.65 12.62 -25.69
C ALA A 60 -27.29 13.56 -26.87
N ASP A 61 -26.15 14.22 -26.72
CA ASP A 61 -25.01 14.30 -27.65
C ASP A 61 -25.28 14.09 -29.15
N LEU A 62 -24.95 15.11 -29.94
CA LEU A 62 -24.49 15.01 -31.33
C LEU A 62 -23.80 16.34 -31.69
N GLU A 63 -22.48 16.42 -31.49
CA GLU A 63 -21.64 17.40 -32.19
C GLU A 63 -20.54 16.67 -32.98
N GLU A 64 -20.40 17.10 -34.22
CA GLU A 64 -19.67 16.47 -35.31
C GLU A 64 -18.14 16.68 -35.20
N PRO A 65 -17.32 15.77 -35.78
CA PRO A 65 -15.87 15.92 -35.78
C PRO A 65 -15.38 17.01 -36.74
N MET A 66 -14.69 18.01 -36.19
CA MET A 66 -13.90 18.99 -36.96
C MET A 66 -12.74 18.31 -37.69
N THR A 67 -12.71 18.47 -39.01
CA THR A 67 -11.62 18.02 -39.89
C THR A 67 -10.46 19.02 -39.88
N PHE A 68 -9.29 18.59 -39.42
CA PHE A 68 -8.08 19.41 -39.43
C PHE A 68 -7.31 19.20 -40.75
N LYS A 69 -7.35 20.19 -41.66
CA LYS A 69 -6.52 20.23 -42.87
C LYS A 69 -5.11 20.73 -42.52
N GLY A 70 -4.19 19.80 -42.29
CA GLY A 70 -2.75 20.07 -42.21
C GLY A 70 -2.13 20.30 -43.58
N LYS A 71 -1.52 21.47 -43.78
CA LYS A 71 -0.76 21.87 -44.98
C LYS A 71 0.53 21.04 -45.10
N SER A 72 0.78 20.50 -46.29
CA SER A 72 2.04 19.88 -46.68
C SER A 72 3.11 20.96 -46.92
N LEU A 73 4.21 20.89 -46.16
CA LEU A 73 5.44 21.62 -46.44
C LEU A 73 6.31 20.78 -47.37
N GLY A 74 6.50 21.26 -48.59
CA GLY A 74 7.42 20.70 -49.57
C GLY A 74 8.87 20.94 -49.14
N ILE A 75 9.66 19.87 -49.08
CA ILE A 75 11.12 19.95 -48.98
C ILE A 75 11.69 19.57 -50.34
N ARG A 76 12.44 20.52 -50.89
CA ARG A 76 13.23 20.43 -52.12
C ARG A 76 14.23 19.27 -52.05
N SER A 77 14.15 18.39 -53.05
CA SER A 77 15.25 17.55 -53.52
C SER A 77 16.27 18.43 -54.22
N ASP A 78 17.54 18.38 -53.82
CA ASP A 78 18.70 18.56 -54.70
C ASP A 78 20.01 18.24 -53.94
N LYS A 79 20.68 17.16 -54.36
CA LYS A 79 22.09 17.13 -54.80
C LYS A 79 22.65 15.71 -54.76
N LYS A 80 22.91 15.18 -55.97
CA LYS A 80 23.79 14.04 -56.21
C LYS A 80 25.21 14.41 -55.76
N GLN A 81 25.77 13.63 -54.84
CA GLN A 81 27.21 13.58 -54.60
C GLN A 81 27.73 12.19 -54.94
N HIS A 82 28.59 12.21 -55.95
CA HIS A 82 29.38 11.11 -56.47
C HIS A 82 30.53 10.87 -55.49
N TRP A 83 30.62 9.68 -54.89
CA TRP A 83 31.80 9.26 -54.14
C TRP A 83 32.40 8.02 -54.79
N GLU A 84 33.70 8.13 -55.03
CA GLU A 84 34.56 7.19 -55.73
C GLU A 84 34.73 5.88 -54.96
N LYS A 85 34.86 4.78 -55.72
CA LYS A 85 35.29 3.48 -55.22
C LYS A 85 36.80 3.53 -54.97
N SER A 86 37.22 3.46 -53.72
CA SER A 86 38.60 3.10 -53.36
C SER A 86 38.61 2.06 -52.23
N ASP A 87 39.12 0.88 -52.58
CA ASP A 87 39.80 -0.12 -51.75
C ASP A 87 39.45 -0.20 -50.25
N LEU A 88 38.38 -0.94 -49.95
CA LEU A 88 38.22 -1.60 -48.65
C LEU A 88 38.99 -2.93 -48.67
N ARG A 89 40.29 -2.88 -48.37
CA ARG A 89 41.04 -4.09 -47.97
C ARG A 89 40.55 -4.52 -46.60
N SER A 90 39.94 -5.70 -46.57
CA SER A 90 39.63 -6.56 -45.42
C SER A 90 40.29 -6.16 -44.10
N LEU A 91 39.57 -5.42 -43.26
CA LEU A 91 39.75 -5.50 -41.82
C LEU A 91 39.09 -6.80 -41.38
N GLN A 92 39.90 -7.82 -41.06
CA GLN A 92 39.43 -8.93 -40.22
C GLN A 92 39.00 -8.31 -38.89
N ALA A 93 37.69 -8.32 -38.62
CA ALA A 93 37.16 -7.97 -37.33
C ALA A 93 37.82 -8.87 -36.28
N ILE A 94 38.56 -8.28 -35.36
CA ILE A 94 38.97 -8.94 -34.13
C ILE A 94 37.73 -8.88 -33.23
N ASP A 95 36.98 -9.97 -33.16
CA ASP A 95 35.99 -10.17 -32.11
C ASP A 95 36.75 -10.42 -30.80
N ILE A 96 36.96 -9.35 -30.03
CA ILE A 96 37.37 -9.49 -28.63
C ILE A 96 36.10 -9.86 -27.85
N VAL A 97 35.83 -11.15 -27.76
CA VAL A 97 34.89 -11.70 -26.78
C VAL A 97 35.58 -11.57 -25.43
N ILE A 98 35.30 -10.50 -24.69
CA ILE A 98 35.60 -10.45 -23.26
C ILE A 98 34.51 -11.27 -22.59
N PRO A 99 34.80 -12.47 -22.03
CA PRO A 99 33.84 -13.12 -21.15
C PRO A 99 33.65 -12.18 -19.96
N ILE A 100 32.48 -11.56 -19.88
CA ILE A 100 32.05 -10.91 -18.65
C ILE A 100 31.97 -12.06 -17.66
N LYS A 101 32.89 -12.04 -16.68
CA LYS A 101 32.94 -13.03 -15.61
C LYS A 101 31.54 -13.17 -15.05
N ASP A 102 31.10 -14.43 -14.99
CA ASP A 102 29.87 -14.88 -14.34
C ASP A 102 29.52 -13.98 -13.15
N GLU A 103 28.39 -13.28 -13.25
CA GLU A 103 27.79 -12.61 -12.11
C GLU A 103 27.63 -13.67 -11.03
N VAL A 104 28.48 -13.60 -10.00
CA VAL A 104 28.37 -14.42 -8.81
C VAL A 104 27.03 -14.07 -8.19
N SER A 105 26.00 -14.89 -8.47
CA SER A 105 24.70 -14.77 -7.83
C SER A 105 24.90 -15.09 -6.35
N LEU A 106 25.16 -14.06 -5.55
CA LEU A 106 25.18 -14.21 -4.11
C LEU A 106 23.82 -14.77 -3.69
N PRO A 107 23.79 -15.71 -2.73
CA PRO A 107 22.52 -16.26 -2.25
C PRO A 107 21.65 -15.11 -1.74
N LEU A 108 20.42 -15.04 -2.25
CA LEU A 108 19.43 -14.10 -1.73
C LEU A 108 19.05 -14.58 -0.33
N ASN A 109 19.39 -13.80 0.69
CA ASN A 109 18.97 -14.10 2.05
C ASN A 109 17.54 -13.59 2.25
N PHE A 110 16.63 -14.50 2.56
CA PHE A 110 15.25 -14.17 2.91
C PHE A 110 15.13 -14.00 4.41
N TYR A 111 14.51 -12.89 4.82
CA TYR A 111 14.21 -12.59 6.20
C TYR A 111 12.72 -12.46 6.39
N GLU A 112 12.22 -12.96 7.51
CA GLU A 112 10.81 -12.90 7.87
C GLU A 112 10.66 -12.24 9.23
N ILE A 113 9.70 -11.32 9.35
CA ILE A 113 9.23 -10.81 10.64
C ILE A 113 7.79 -11.24 10.85
N VAL A 114 7.54 -11.90 11.99
CA VAL A 114 6.26 -12.54 12.26
C VAL A 114 5.52 -11.77 13.35
N SER A 115 4.23 -11.53 13.11
CA SER A 115 3.27 -11.06 14.10
C SER A 115 2.40 -12.23 14.60
N THR A 116 1.30 -11.96 15.30
CA THR A 116 0.38 -13.02 15.72
C THR A 116 -0.81 -13.15 14.78
N PHE A 117 -1.32 -14.38 14.66
CA PHE A 117 -2.60 -14.69 14.02
C PHE A 117 -3.71 -14.94 15.06
N GLU A 118 -3.55 -14.41 16.28
CA GLU A 118 -4.58 -14.52 17.34
C GLU A 118 -5.88 -13.86 16.90
N GLY A 119 -5.78 -12.73 16.19
CA GLY A 119 -6.95 -12.01 15.66
C GLY A 119 -7.80 -11.42 16.78
N GLY A 120 -9.11 -11.62 16.71
CA GLY A 120 -10.07 -11.10 17.71
C GLY A 120 -10.72 -9.78 17.31
N ASN A 121 -10.08 -8.97 16.46
CA ASN A 121 -10.73 -7.85 15.80
C ASN A 121 -10.73 -8.00 14.28
N GLY A 122 -11.67 -7.34 13.63
CA GLY A 122 -11.94 -7.55 12.22
C GLY A 122 -12.46 -6.31 11.51
N SER A 123 -11.86 -5.97 10.38
CA SER A 123 -12.25 -4.77 9.63
C SER A 123 -11.83 -4.82 8.16
N TYR A 124 -11.92 -3.68 7.47
CA TYR A 124 -11.58 -3.54 6.05
C TYR A 124 -10.09 -3.36 5.81
N GLY A 125 -9.36 -2.71 6.73
CA GLY A 125 -7.94 -2.48 6.55
C GLY A 125 -7.14 -2.35 7.84
N ALA A 126 -5.82 -2.26 7.67
CA ALA A 126 -4.87 -2.00 8.73
C ALA A 126 -3.66 -1.23 8.19
N PHE A 127 -3.25 -0.20 8.94
CA PHE A 127 -1.96 0.46 8.80
C PHE A 127 -0.95 -0.18 9.72
N PHE A 128 0.31 -0.27 9.33
CA PHE A 128 1.41 -0.65 10.21
C PHE A 128 2.74 -0.13 9.68
N ASP A 129 3.73 -0.04 10.57
CA ASP A 129 5.08 0.41 10.23
C ASP A 129 6.10 -0.70 10.41
N ILE A 130 7.12 -0.71 9.54
CA ILE A 130 8.34 -1.48 9.74
C ILE A 130 9.55 -0.56 9.68
N THR A 131 10.60 -0.89 10.43
CA THR A 131 11.88 -0.17 10.36
C THR A 131 13.00 -1.16 10.13
N ALA A 132 13.88 -0.87 9.17
CA ALA A 132 15.10 -1.65 8.99
C ALA A 132 16.13 -1.23 10.04
N LYS A 133 16.66 -2.18 10.78
CA LYS A 133 17.70 -1.92 11.77
C LYS A 133 19.00 -1.50 11.08
N GLU A 134 19.77 -0.65 11.75
CA GLU A 134 21.16 -0.41 11.38
C GLU A 134 21.97 -1.68 11.66
N LEU A 135 22.67 -2.17 10.64
CA LEU A 135 23.59 -3.31 10.76
C LEU A 135 25.02 -2.76 10.75
N GLU A 136 25.97 -3.49 11.35
CA GLU A 136 27.38 -3.08 11.42
C GLU A 136 27.97 -2.70 10.04
N ASN A 137 27.45 -3.30 8.97
CA ASN A 137 27.79 -2.99 7.58
C ASN A 137 26.65 -2.21 6.91
N ASN A 138 26.50 -0.94 7.30
CA ASN A 138 25.36 -0.03 7.13
C ASN A 138 24.85 0.26 5.68
N ASP A 139 25.10 -0.63 4.72
CA ASP A 139 24.82 -0.45 3.29
C ASP A 139 23.83 -1.48 2.72
N THR A 140 23.35 -2.42 3.56
CA THR A 140 22.41 -3.46 3.09
C THR A 140 20.97 -2.96 3.20
N SER A 141 20.40 -2.53 2.07
CA SER A 141 18.96 -2.23 1.98
C SER A 141 18.15 -3.53 1.91
N LEU A 142 16.99 -3.58 2.57
CA LEU A 142 16.08 -4.72 2.51
C LEU A 142 15.01 -4.47 1.45
N ARG A 143 14.63 -5.52 0.71
CA ARG A 143 13.49 -5.50 -0.20
C ARG A 143 12.32 -6.23 0.46
N ILE A 144 11.15 -5.61 0.48
CA ILE A 144 9.93 -6.28 0.90
C ILE A 144 9.34 -7.02 -0.30
N ASP A 145 9.18 -8.32 -0.17
CA ASP A 145 8.81 -9.19 -1.28
C ASP A 145 7.32 -9.58 -1.26
N SER A 146 6.82 -9.86 -0.07
CA SER A 146 5.45 -10.30 0.17
C SER A 146 4.95 -9.88 1.55
N ILE A 147 3.64 -9.95 1.74
CA ILE A 147 2.99 -9.77 3.05
C ILE A 147 2.01 -10.92 3.23
N ASP A 148 2.01 -11.53 4.41
CA ASP A 148 0.98 -12.47 4.81
C ASP A 148 -0.08 -11.76 5.66
N ILE A 149 -1.36 -11.98 5.35
CA ILE A 149 -2.49 -11.44 6.13
C ILE A 149 -3.32 -12.54 6.78
N HIS A 150 -3.99 -12.19 7.88
CA HIS A 150 -4.97 -13.07 8.53
C HIS A 150 -6.38 -12.69 8.08
N THR A 151 -7.16 -13.68 7.65
CA THR A 151 -8.51 -13.48 7.15
C THR A 151 -9.50 -14.37 7.90
N SER A 152 -10.79 -14.01 7.91
CA SER A 152 -11.80 -14.78 8.66
C SER A 152 -12.53 -15.85 7.86
N LYS A 153 -12.35 -15.89 6.53
CA LYS A 153 -13.05 -16.82 5.64
C LYS A 153 -12.14 -17.32 4.55
N GLU A 154 -12.34 -18.58 4.17
CA GLU A 154 -11.67 -19.19 3.02
C GLU A 154 -12.47 -18.89 1.75
N LYS A 155 -12.01 -17.92 0.93
CA LYS A 155 -12.65 -17.54 -0.34
C LYS A 155 -11.74 -16.63 -1.17
N PRO A 156 -12.01 -16.47 -2.48
CA PRO A 156 -11.40 -15.39 -3.25
C PRO A 156 -11.70 -14.02 -2.62
N CYS A 157 -10.68 -13.20 -2.47
CA CYS A 157 -10.78 -11.89 -1.85
C CYS A 157 -9.88 -10.87 -2.55
N LEU A 158 -10.42 -9.67 -2.79
CA LEU A 158 -9.67 -8.55 -3.36
C LEU A 158 -8.88 -7.87 -2.25
N VAL A 159 -7.56 -7.79 -2.43
CA VAL A 159 -6.61 -7.17 -1.50
C VAL A 159 -5.86 -6.07 -2.24
N ALA A 160 -5.80 -4.90 -1.63
CA ALA A 160 -4.93 -3.82 -2.05
C ALA A 160 -3.88 -3.52 -0.97
N VAL A 161 -2.64 -3.31 -1.40
CA VAL A 161 -1.52 -2.93 -0.53
C VAL A 161 -0.96 -1.62 -1.03
N TYR A 162 -0.80 -0.67 -0.12
CA TYR A 162 -0.16 0.61 -0.36
C TYR A 162 1.04 0.78 0.55
N VAL A 163 1.97 1.64 0.13
CA VAL A 163 3.12 2.09 0.93
C VAL A 163 3.19 3.60 0.98
N SER A 164 3.76 4.15 2.05
CA SER A 164 4.07 5.59 2.11
C SER A 164 5.03 6.03 1.02
N LYS A 165 4.74 7.17 0.38
CA LYS A 165 5.64 7.81 -0.59
C LYS A 165 6.93 8.32 0.05
N GLU A 166 6.83 8.83 1.27
CA GLU A 166 7.95 9.50 1.96
C GLU A 166 8.78 8.55 2.82
N LYS A 167 8.42 7.25 2.88
CA LYS A 167 9.09 6.26 3.73
C LYS A 167 9.12 6.75 5.18
N ALA A 168 7.91 7.02 5.67
CA ALA A 168 7.63 7.54 6.99
C ALA A 168 6.56 6.67 7.67
N SER A 169 6.37 6.90 8.97
CA SER A 169 5.30 6.27 9.73
C SER A 169 3.91 6.63 9.18
N HIS A 170 2.94 5.71 9.34
CA HIS A 170 1.55 5.97 8.97
C HIS A 170 0.89 7.07 9.82
N PHE A 171 1.43 7.38 11.01
CA PHE A 171 0.84 8.36 11.91
C PHE A 171 0.73 9.75 11.28
N GLY A 172 -0.48 10.28 11.21
CA GLY A 172 -0.80 11.57 10.58
C GLY A 172 -1.09 11.50 9.09
N HIS A 173 -0.99 10.33 8.46
CA HIS A 173 -1.20 10.10 7.03
C HIS A 173 -2.39 9.19 6.73
N GLU A 174 -3.09 8.69 7.75
CA GLU A 174 -4.13 7.66 7.65
C GLU A 174 -5.31 8.12 6.78
N THR A 175 -5.63 9.41 6.84
CA THR A 175 -6.73 10.04 6.09
C THR A 175 -6.27 10.77 4.84
N ASN A 176 -4.99 10.70 4.49
CA ASN A 176 -4.43 11.41 3.34
C ASN A 176 -4.07 10.42 2.21
N PRO A 177 -4.97 10.16 1.24
CA PRO A 177 -4.69 9.21 0.16
C PRO A 177 -3.48 9.60 -0.69
N ASP A 178 -3.14 10.89 -0.78
CA ASP A 178 -2.00 11.36 -1.56
C ASP A 178 -0.64 10.98 -0.93
N ALA A 179 -0.61 10.62 0.36
CA ALA A 179 0.60 10.12 1.03
C ALA A 179 0.97 8.68 0.62
N TRP A 180 0.06 7.97 -0.05
CA TRP A 180 0.18 6.54 -0.31
C TRP A 180 0.38 6.23 -1.79
N SER A 181 1.14 5.18 -2.07
CA SER A 181 1.32 4.61 -3.41
C SER A 181 0.80 3.17 -3.43
N LEU A 182 -0.07 2.88 -4.38
CA LEU A 182 -0.55 1.51 -4.60
C LEU A 182 0.61 0.63 -5.09
N ILE A 183 0.86 -0.47 -4.37
CA ILE A 183 1.85 -1.49 -4.75
C ILE A 183 1.19 -2.64 -5.50
N THR A 184 0.04 -3.10 -5.00
CA THR A 184 -0.71 -4.19 -5.61
C THR A 184 -2.19 -4.06 -5.33
N ASN A 185 -3.01 -4.49 -6.29
CA ASN A 185 -4.45 -4.64 -6.17
C ASN A 185 -4.84 -5.94 -6.89
N THR A 186 -5.04 -7.01 -6.13
CA THR A 186 -5.15 -8.36 -6.68
C THR A 186 -6.16 -9.21 -5.94
N THR A 187 -6.62 -10.27 -6.59
CA THR A 187 -7.43 -11.30 -5.95
C THR A 187 -6.52 -12.42 -5.49
N VAL A 188 -6.53 -12.70 -4.18
CA VAL A 188 -5.87 -13.87 -3.59
C VAL A 188 -6.90 -14.84 -3.04
N GLN A 189 -6.49 -16.09 -2.82
CA GLN A 189 -7.28 -17.04 -2.05
C GLN A 189 -7.08 -16.74 -0.57
N CYS A 190 -8.09 -16.15 0.08
CA CYS A 190 -8.09 -16.04 1.53
C CYS A 190 -8.18 -17.45 2.14
N GLU A 191 -7.42 -17.68 3.21
CA GLU A 191 -7.24 -19.01 3.84
C GLU A 191 -8.08 -19.20 5.12
N GLY A 192 -8.69 -18.13 5.62
CA GLY A 192 -9.52 -18.17 6.82
C GLY A 192 -8.73 -18.16 8.13
N TYR A 193 -9.44 -18.45 9.23
CA TYR A 193 -8.92 -18.25 10.58
C TYR A 193 -7.66 -19.09 10.84
N PHE A 194 -6.70 -18.48 11.53
CA PHE A 194 -5.42 -19.05 11.96
C PHE A 194 -4.54 -19.57 10.81
N LYS A 195 -4.82 -19.14 9.58
CA LYS A 195 -4.01 -19.43 8.40
C LYS A 195 -3.48 -18.14 7.77
N ARG A 196 -2.28 -18.24 7.19
CA ARG A 196 -1.63 -17.17 6.43
C ARG A 196 -2.24 -17.10 5.04
N THR A 197 -2.76 -15.93 4.69
CA THR A 197 -3.14 -15.60 3.31
C THR A 197 -1.98 -14.83 2.69
N HIS A 198 -1.26 -15.46 1.77
CA HIS A 198 -0.08 -14.87 1.14
C HIS A 198 -0.47 -13.83 0.08
N VAL A 199 0.10 -12.63 0.17
CA VAL A 199 -0.09 -11.55 -0.79
C VAL A 199 1.26 -11.23 -1.45
N PRO A 200 1.50 -11.72 -2.69
CA PRO A 200 2.73 -11.42 -3.40
C PRO A 200 2.74 -9.95 -3.82
N LEU A 201 3.84 -9.23 -3.56
CA LEU A 201 3.98 -7.85 -4.05
C LEU A 201 4.67 -7.86 -5.42
N GLU A 202 5.74 -8.65 -5.55
CA GLU A 202 6.67 -8.68 -6.68
C GLU A 202 6.06 -8.98 -8.06
N SER A 203 4.99 -9.77 -8.13
CA SER A 203 4.38 -10.18 -9.41
C SER A 203 3.44 -9.14 -10.01
N LEU A 204 2.99 -8.16 -9.22
CA LEU A 204 1.90 -7.25 -9.59
C LEU A 204 2.37 -5.81 -9.80
N GLY A 205 3.53 -5.48 -9.23
CA GLY A 205 4.19 -4.19 -9.36
C GLY A 205 4.88 -3.90 -10.68
N ARG A 206 5.27 -4.94 -11.44
CA ARG A 206 5.95 -4.77 -12.74
C ARG A 206 5.08 -4.12 -13.81
N ASN A 207 3.77 -4.04 -13.58
CA ASN A 207 2.83 -3.36 -14.46
C ASN A 207 2.68 -1.86 -14.14
N LEU A 208 3.35 -1.34 -13.10
CA LEU A 208 3.41 0.10 -12.84
C LEU A 208 4.36 0.75 -13.84
N THR A 209 3.84 1.68 -14.64
CA THR A 209 4.49 2.29 -15.80
C THR A 209 5.62 3.28 -15.47
N ASP A 210 5.86 3.56 -14.20
CA ASP A 210 6.85 4.55 -13.74
C ASP A 210 8.28 3.99 -13.65
N GLY A 211 8.49 2.69 -13.93
CA GLY A 211 9.81 2.07 -14.00
C GLY A 211 10.58 2.01 -12.67
N ASN A 212 9.99 2.50 -11.58
CA ASN A 212 10.64 2.61 -10.27
C ASN A 212 9.96 1.75 -9.20
N TYR A 213 9.53 0.55 -9.59
CA TYR A 213 8.89 -0.37 -8.67
C TYR A 213 9.83 -0.86 -7.57
N ASP A 214 11.04 -1.26 -7.94
CA ASP A 214 11.97 -1.88 -7.00
C ASP A 214 12.31 -0.93 -5.84
N GLU A 215 12.56 0.37 -6.08
CA GLU A 215 12.90 1.33 -5.00
C GLU A 215 11.74 1.59 -4.02
N ARG A 216 10.48 1.42 -4.44
CA ARG A 216 9.31 1.60 -3.55
C ARG A 216 9.21 0.53 -2.47
N LEU A 217 9.79 -0.65 -2.70
CA LEU A 217 9.84 -1.73 -1.71
C LEU A 217 11.20 -1.89 -1.06
N MET A 218 12.18 -1.05 -1.42
CA MET A 218 13.44 -0.95 -0.69
C MET A 218 13.28 -0.13 0.60
N ILE A 219 13.85 -0.62 1.69
CA ILE A 219 14.00 0.09 2.96
C ILE A 219 15.49 0.12 3.33
N LYS A 220 16.03 1.32 3.51
CA LYS A 220 17.43 1.51 3.91
C LYS A 220 17.60 1.30 5.42
N PRO A 221 18.80 0.95 5.91
CA PRO A 221 19.08 0.91 7.34
C PRO A 221 18.65 2.21 8.05
N GLY A 222 17.98 2.07 9.20
CA GLY A 222 17.41 3.17 9.99
C GLY A 222 16.11 3.77 9.42
N GLN A 223 15.72 3.42 8.19
CA GLN A 223 14.52 3.96 7.56
C GLN A 223 13.27 3.21 8.02
N THR A 224 12.16 3.93 8.09
CA THR A 224 10.83 3.37 8.35
C THR A 224 10.02 3.32 7.06
N MET A 225 9.21 2.29 6.88
CA MET A 225 8.22 2.22 5.81
C MET A 225 6.88 1.82 6.40
N SER A 226 5.86 2.63 6.15
CA SER A 226 4.50 2.28 6.48
C SER A 226 3.77 1.60 5.33
N PHE A 227 2.90 0.67 5.71
CA PHE A 227 2.03 -0.11 4.84
C PHE A 227 0.58 0.15 5.20
N TYR A 228 -0.27 0.14 4.19
CA TYR A 228 -1.72 0.08 4.34
C TYR A 228 -2.23 -1.12 3.55
N VAL A 229 -2.77 -2.10 4.27
CA VAL A 229 -3.38 -3.28 3.65
C VAL A 229 -4.89 -3.19 3.82
N MET A 230 -5.61 -3.40 2.73
CA MET A 230 -7.06 -3.27 2.73
C MET A 230 -7.74 -4.30 1.85
N MET A 231 -9.00 -4.57 2.18
CA MET A 231 -9.88 -5.51 1.51
C MET A 231 -11.24 -4.86 1.24
N ASN A 232 -11.93 -5.31 0.20
CA ASN A 232 -13.31 -4.85 -0.07
C ASN A 232 -14.35 -5.42 0.91
N ASP A 233 -13.99 -6.47 1.65
CA ASP A 233 -14.83 -7.09 2.67
C ASP A 233 -14.18 -6.94 4.04
N PRO A 234 -14.95 -6.87 5.15
CA PRO A 234 -14.42 -6.77 6.51
C PRO A 234 -13.87 -8.12 7.03
N LEU A 235 -13.00 -8.76 6.25
CA LEU A 235 -12.46 -10.10 6.50
C LEU A 235 -11.09 -10.06 7.15
N LEU A 236 -10.36 -8.95 7.02
CA LEU A 236 -9.04 -8.79 7.61
C LEU A 236 -9.16 -8.94 9.11
N ARG A 237 -8.22 -9.66 9.72
CA ARG A 237 -8.15 -9.89 11.15
C ARG A 237 -6.81 -9.42 11.68
N TYR A 238 -6.84 -8.82 12.87
CA TYR A 238 -5.66 -8.34 13.57
C TYR A 238 -5.88 -8.43 15.07
N THR A 239 -4.77 -8.55 15.79
CA THR A 239 -4.74 -8.67 17.24
C THR A 239 -4.88 -7.30 17.88
N ILE A 240 -5.71 -7.18 18.93
CA ILE A 240 -5.82 -5.94 19.70
C ILE A 240 -4.60 -5.84 20.62
N THR A 241 -3.88 -4.74 20.48
CA THR A 241 -2.74 -4.42 21.33
C THR A 241 -3.07 -3.24 22.25
N LYS A 242 -2.17 -2.94 23.19
CA LYS A 242 -2.41 -1.91 24.22
C LYS A 242 -1.62 -0.62 23.97
N ASN A 243 -0.57 -0.65 23.14
CA ASN A 243 0.43 0.41 23.09
C ASN A 243 0.71 0.87 21.65
N PHE A 244 -0.13 1.76 21.14
CA PHE A 244 0.04 2.33 19.80
C PHE A 244 1.45 2.88 19.55
N GLY A 245 2.07 2.48 18.44
CA GLY A 245 3.38 2.96 18.02
C GLY A 245 4.58 2.32 18.73
N GLU A 246 4.36 1.33 19.60
CA GLU A 246 5.45 0.54 20.18
C GLU A 246 5.91 -0.59 19.26
N VAL A 247 7.12 -1.10 19.50
CA VAL A 247 7.63 -2.28 18.80
C VAL A 247 6.83 -3.51 19.23
N TYR A 248 6.12 -4.11 18.27
CA TYR A 248 5.35 -5.34 18.46
C TYR A 248 6.22 -6.60 18.33
N SER A 249 7.08 -6.63 17.31
CA SER A 249 7.96 -7.76 17.01
C SER A 249 9.30 -7.26 16.46
N SER A 250 10.35 -8.07 16.62
CA SER A 250 11.69 -7.70 16.17
C SER A 250 12.51 -8.90 15.76
N THR A 251 13.31 -8.73 14.71
CA THR A 251 14.37 -9.65 14.28
C THR A 251 15.71 -8.92 14.30
N ASP A 252 16.79 -9.58 13.86
CA ASP A 252 18.11 -8.93 13.71
C ASP A 252 18.10 -7.79 12.67
N HIS A 253 17.14 -7.80 11.74
CA HIS A 253 17.10 -6.87 10.61
C HIS A 253 15.91 -5.92 10.61
N LEU A 254 14.81 -6.28 11.28
CA LEU A 254 13.55 -5.54 11.22
C LEU A 254 12.96 -5.29 12.61
N LEU A 255 12.24 -4.17 12.68
CA LEU A 255 11.27 -3.85 13.72
C LEU A 255 9.89 -3.78 13.06
N LEU A 256 8.89 -4.41 13.69
CA LEU A 256 7.49 -4.28 13.34
C LEU A 256 6.79 -3.55 14.47
N TYR A 257 6.06 -2.49 14.15
CA TYR A 257 5.36 -1.66 15.12
C TYR A 257 3.88 -2.00 15.18
N GLU A 258 3.25 -1.72 16.32
CA GLU A 258 1.80 -1.82 16.48
C GLU A 258 1.10 -0.88 15.49
N GLY A 259 0.13 -1.45 14.77
CA GLY A 259 -0.61 -0.76 13.70
C GLY A 259 -1.96 -0.20 14.13
N THR A 260 -2.67 0.39 13.16
CA THR A 260 -4.01 0.95 13.34
C THR A 260 -5.02 0.23 12.44
N GLY A 261 -6.04 -0.37 13.04
CA GLY A 261 -7.16 -0.97 12.30
C GLY A 261 -8.12 0.07 11.73
N VAL A 262 -8.63 -0.16 10.53
CA VAL A 262 -9.42 0.83 9.76
C VAL A 262 -10.77 0.25 9.33
N GLY A 263 -11.83 0.98 9.67
CA GLY A 263 -13.24 0.63 9.42
C GLY A 263 -13.77 0.91 8.02
N ASP A 264 -13.09 1.76 7.24
CA ASP A 264 -13.49 2.15 5.88
C ASP A 264 -12.25 2.60 5.10
N TRP A 265 -12.44 2.95 3.82
CA TRP A 265 -11.41 3.54 2.99
C TRP A 265 -10.83 4.80 3.64
N TRP A 266 -9.52 4.82 3.85
CA TRP A 266 -8.76 5.98 4.36
C TRP A 266 -9.22 6.49 5.73
N GLY A 267 -9.78 5.62 6.58
CA GLY A 267 -10.13 6.00 7.95
C GLY A 267 -11.23 7.06 8.08
N GLY A 268 -11.99 7.32 7.01
CA GLY A 268 -13.09 8.26 7.05
C GLY A 268 -14.18 7.81 8.02
N GLU A 269 -14.52 8.67 8.99
CA GLU A 269 -15.81 8.60 9.66
C GLU A 269 -16.89 8.84 8.60
N LYS A 270 -17.89 7.94 8.53
CA LYS A 270 -19.11 8.19 7.77
C LYS A 270 -19.97 9.24 8.43
#